data_AF-A0A7S3AMC9-F1
#
_entry.id   AF-A0A7S3AMC9-F1
#
_cell.length_a   1.000
_cell.length_b   1.000
_cell.length_c   1.000
_cell.angle_alpha   90.00
_cell.angle_beta   90.00
_cell.angle_gamma   90.00
#
_symmetry.space_group_name_H-M   'P 1'
#
loop_
_entity.id
_entity.type
_entity.pdbx_description
1 polymer ?
#
loop_
_entity_poly.entity_id
_entity_poly.type
_entity_poly.pdbx_seq_one_letter_code
_entity_poly.pdbx_strand_id
1 'polypeptide(L)'
;MVEENGEEGEEGAGEEGEDGAENEVVNLGFPDDGDVGQEVPKEERTTTPYMTKYERARVLGTRALQISMNAPVMVDLEGESDPLQIALKELRHRKIPITIRRFLPDGSYEDWNVDELIIPDEQNLLPREYEIDSTAKSAPTFRTG
;
A
#
# COMPACT_ATOMS: atom_id res chain seq x y z
N MET A 1 53.17 18.56 -28.58
CA MET A 1 52.96 17.40 -29.47
C MET A 1 52.62 16.25 -28.53
N VAL A 2 51.32 16.14 -28.19
CA VAL A 2 50.40 14.98 -28.38
C VAL A 2 50.85 13.82 -27.46
N GLU A 3 50.02 13.19 -26.63
CA GLU A 3 48.65 12.72 -26.89
C GLU A 3 47.76 12.74 -25.63
N GLU A 4 46.50 13.16 -25.84
CA GLU A 4 45.34 12.95 -24.97
C GLU A 4 45.03 11.45 -24.88
N ASN A 5 44.70 10.95 -23.68
CA ASN A 5 43.91 9.73 -23.53
C ASN A 5 42.53 10.13 -23.01
N GLY A 6 41.54 10.01 -23.87
CA GLY A 6 40.14 10.04 -23.50
C GLY A 6 39.76 8.72 -22.84
N GLU A 7 39.03 8.81 -21.73
CA GLU A 7 38.27 7.70 -21.19
C GLU A 7 36.81 7.89 -21.61
N GLU A 8 36.37 6.93 -22.41
CA GLU A 8 35.07 6.79 -23.04
C GLU A 8 33.98 6.55 -21.99
N GLY A 9 32.80 7.12 -22.23
CA GLY A 9 31.63 6.95 -21.37
C GLY A 9 31.14 5.49 -21.39
N GLU A 10 30.88 4.95 -20.21
CA GLU A 10 30.06 3.75 -20.07
C GLU A 10 28.58 4.14 -20.15
N GLU A 11 28.00 3.88 -21.32
CA GLU A 11 26.56 3.82 -21.54
C GLU A 11 26.05 2.50 -20.94
N GLY A 12 25.63 2.57 -19.67
CA GLY A 12 24.99 1.45 -18.97
C GLY A 12 23.54 1.28 -19.39
N ALA A 13 23.34 0.33 -20.31
CA ALA A 13 22.14 -0.44 -20.65
C ALA A 13 20.80 -0.05 -20.00
N GLY A 14 19.83 0.31 -20.85
CA GLY A 14 18.42 0.28 -20.48
C GLY A 14 17.97 -1.14 -20.13
N GLU A 15 17.27 -1.27 -19.01
CA GLU A 15 16.49 -2.47 -18.69
C GLU A 15 15.12 -2.35 -19.36
N GLU A 16 14.94 -3.10 -20.44
CA GLU A 16 13.62 -3.39 -21.00
C GLU A 16 13.02 -4.61 -20.27
N GLY A 17 11.90 -4.38 -19.58
CA GLY A 17 10.76 -5.29 -19.50
C GLY A 17 10.90 -6.56 -18.63
N GLU A 18 10.32 -6.52 -17.44
CA GLU A 18 9.68 -7.68 -16.83
C GLU A 18 8.19 -7.36 -16.58
N ASP A 19 7.33 -7.80 -17.50
CA ASP A 19 5.89 -7.92 -17.31
C ASP A 19 5.61 -9.04 -16.30
N GLY A 20 5.71 -8.70 -15.02
CA GLY A 20 5.27 -9.53 -13.91
C GLY A 20 4.56 -8.64 -12.91
N ALA A 21 3.37 -9.05 -12.45
CA ALA A 21 2.81 -8.50 -11.22
C ALA A 21 3.72 -8.95 -10.06
N GLU A 22 4.88 -8.34 -9.94
CA GLU A 22 5.80 -8.59 -8.85
C GLU A 22 5.19 -8.03 -7.56
N ASN A 23 5.14 -8.87 -6.52
CA ASN A 23 4.80 -8.41 -5.19
C ASN A 23 5.91 -7.45 -4.74
N GLU A 24 5.70 -6.15 -4.93
CA GLU A 24 6.68 -5.15 -4.49
C GLU A 24 6.80 -5.19 -2.96
N VAL A 25 8.03 -5.37 -2.48
CA VAL A 25 8.34 -5.31 -1.06
C VAL A 25 8.63 -3.86 -0.69
N VAL A 26 7.69 -3.23 0.00
CA VAL A 26 7.87 -1.85 0.49
C VAL A 26 8.66 -1.91 1.79
N ASN A 27 9.91 -1.48 1.69
CA ASN A 27 10.84 -1.53 2.80
C ASN A 27 10.79 -0.28 3.69
N LEU A 28 10.49 -0.43 5.00
CA LEU A 28 10.34 0.70 5.93
C LEU A 28 11.60 1.01 6.79
N GLY A 29 12.74 0.43 6.45
CA GLY A 29 14.05 0.78 7.01
C GLY A 29 15.17 0.59 6.00
N PHE A 30 16.36 1.11 6.30
CA PHE A 30 17.58 0.88 5.52
C PHE A 30 18.42 -0.16 6.26
N PRO A 31 18.59 -1.38 5.74
CA PRO A 31 19.77 -2.16 6.10
C PRO A 31 20.98 -1.52 5.41
N ASP A 32 22.07 -1.38 6.17
CA ASP A 32 23.40 -1.04 5.65
C ASP A 32 23.80 -2.12 4.63
N ASP A 33 24.40 -1.70 3.51
CA ASP A 33 24.75 -2.53 2.35
C ASP A 33 25.53 -3.79 2.75
N GLY A 34 24.86 -4.92 3.02
CA GLY A 34 25.52 -6.22 3.12
C GLY A 34 24.92 -7.30 4.02
N ASP A 35 24.08 -6.97 5.00
CA ASP A 35 23.49 -7.97 5.90
C ASP A 35 21.97 -7.80 5.97
N VAL A 36 21.27 -8.50 5.06
CA VAL A 36 19.81 -8.67 5.18
C VAL A 36 19.64 -9.74 6.26
N GLY A 37 19.25 -9.34 7.48
CA GLY A 37 19.06 -10.28 8.57
C GLY A 37 18.01 -11.35 8.25
N GLN A 38 17.89 -12.38 9.08
CA GLN A 38 17.05 -13.54 8.76
C GLN A 38 15.54 -13.20 8.75
N GLU A 39 14.79 -13.75 7.80
CA GLU A 39 13.32 -13.67 7.81
C GLU A 39 12.76 -14.48 9.01
N VAL A 40 11.89 -13.84 9.78
CA VAL A 40 11.15 -14.46 10.88
C VAL A 40 9.94 -15.23 10.33
N PRO A 41 9.80 -16.54 10.61
CA PRO A 41 8.65 -17.34 10.18
C PRO A 41 7.32 -16.76 10.63
N LYS A 42 6.26 -16.99 9.86
CA LYS A 42 4.92 -16.41 10.11
C LYS A 42 4.38 -16.72 11.50
N GLU A 43 4.65 -17.92 12.00
CA GLU A 43 4.21 -18.40 13.31
C GLU A 43 4.96 -17.73 14.48
N GLU A 44 6.13 -17.16 14.21
CA GLU A 44 7.02 -16.55 15.20
C GLU A 44 7.03 -15.01 15.14
N ARG A 45 6.22 -14.41 14.26
CA ARG A 45 6.08 -12.95 14.16
C ARG A 45 5.55 -12.36 15.46
N THR A 46 6.16 -11.26 15.89
CA THR A 46 5.87 -10.57 17.15
C THR A 46 5.35 -9.16 16.96
N THR A 47 5.55 -8.55 15.77
CA THR A 47 5.07 -7.20 15.52
C THR A 47 3.54 -7.13 15.43
N THR A 48 3.01 -5.90 15.57
CA THR A 48 1.57 -5.63 15.66
C THR A 48 0.81 -6.07 14.39
N PRO A 49 -0.35 -6.74 14.49
CA PRO A 49 -1.16 -7.07 13.31
C PRO A 49 -1.84 -5.83 12.70
N TYR A 50 -1.68 -4.64 13.29
CA TYR A 50 -2.25 -3.40 12.80
C TYR A 50 -1.30 -2.71 11.81
N MET A 51 -1.87 -2.19 10.73
CA MET A 51 -1.16 -1.32 9.80
C MET A 51 -0.90 0.04 10.46
N THR A 52 0.35 0.48 10.48
CA THR A 52 0.72 1.80 10.99
C THR A 52 0.33 2.89 9.99
N LYS A 53 0.16 4.14 10.48
CA LYS A 53 -0.09 5.29 9.60
C LYS A 53 1.03 5.52 8.57
N TYR A 54 2.27 5.15 8.91
CA TYR A 54 3.43 5.28 8.03
C TYR A 54 3.40 4.24 6.91
N GLU A 55 3.08 2.99 7.25
CA GLU A 55 2.85 1.90 6.30
C GLU A 55 1.73 2.27 5.33
N ARG A 56 0.58 2.69 5.85
CA ARG A 56 -0.57 3.10 5.03
C ARG A 56 -0.21 4.20 4.04
N ALA A 57 0.46 5.25 4.50
CA ALA A 57 0.88 6.36 3.63
C ALA A 57 1.82 5.88 2.52
N ARG A 58 2.79 5.01 2.86
CA ARG A 58 3.76 4.51 1.90
C ARG A 58 3.16 3.54 0.88
N VAL A 59 2.33 2.59 1.34
CA VAL A 59 1.60 1.65 0.48
C VAL A 59 0.72 2.40 -0.51
N LEU A 60 -0.04 3.41 -0.05
CA LEU A 60 -0.86 4.22 -0.94
C LEU A 60 -0.03 5.04 -1.94
N GLY A 61 1.09 5.62 -1.49
CA GLY A 61 2.00 6.37 -2.36
C GLY A 61 2.63 5.51 -3.44
N THR A 62 3.24 4.38 -3.05
CA THR A 62 3.83 3.39 -3.98
C THR A 62 2.77 2.89 -4.95
N ARG A 63 1.60 2.47 -4.46
CA ARG A 63 0.57 1.92 -5.33
C ARG A 63 -0.01 2.96 -6.29
N ALA A 64 -0.25 4.19 -5.83
CA ALA A 64 -0.69 5.27 -6.70
C ALA A 64 0.36 5.59 -7.78
N LEU A 65 1.66 5.54 -7.45
CA LEU A 65 2.74 5.70 -8.42
C LEU A 65 2.70 4.59 -9.48
N GLN A 66 2.63 3.33 -9.07
CA GLN A 66 2.50 2.20 -10.01
C GLN A 66 1.31 2.39 -10.96
N ILE A 67 0.13 2.73 -10.45
CA ILE A 67 -1.07 2.99 -11.25
C ILE A 67 -0.84 4.14 -12.24
N SER A 68 -0.16 5.20 -11.80
CA SER A 68 0.18 6.33 -12.67
C SER A 68 1.14 5.95 -13.80
N MET A 69 1.95 4.92 -13.59
CA MET A 69 2.84 4.29 -14.57
C MET A 69 2.15 3.14 -15.33
N ASN A 70 0.82 3.18 -15.41
CA ASN A 70 -0.01 2.21 -16.14
C ASN A 70 0.06 0.76 -15.62
N ALA A 71 0.43 0.53 -14.35
CA ALA A 71 0.37 -0.80 -13.76
C ALA A 71 -1.07 -1.34 -13.72
N PRO A 72 -1.27 -2.68 -13.79
CA PRO A 72 -2.59 -3.29 -13.75
C PRO A 72 -3.34 -2.97 -12.46
N VAL A 73 -4.60 -2.54 -12.58
CA VAL A 73 -5.50 -2.25 -11.44
C VAL A 73 -6.28 -3.51 -11.04
N MET A 74 -6.41 -3.75 -9.75
CA MET A 74 -6.97 -4.98 -9.16
C MET A 74 -8.47 -4.89 -8.81
N VAL A 75 -9.05 -3.69 -8.92
CA VAL A 75 -10.47 -3.39 -8.66
C VAL A 75 -11.14 -2.83 -9.90
N ASP A 76 -12.46 -2.99 -9.99
CA ASP A 76 -13.24 -2.38 -11.07
C ASP A 76 -13.32 -0.86 -10.90
N LEU A 77 -13.07 -0.14 -11.99
CA LEU A 77 -13.16 1.31 -12.06
C LEU A 77 -14.59 1.74 -12.41
N GLU A 78 -15.16 2.63 -11.59
CA GLU A 78 -16.50 3.21 -11.70
C GLU A 78 -16.41 4.71 -12.06
N GLY A 79 -15.40 5.09 -12.83
CA GLY A 79 -15.13 6.48 -13.21
C GLY A 79 -14.05 7.17 -12.37
N GLU A 80 -13.37 6.45 -11.47
CA GLU A 80 -12.16 6.94 -10.84
C GLU A 80 -11.03 7.08 -11.88
N SER A 81 -10.50 8.29 -12.02
CA SER A 81 -9.34 8.60 -12.88
C SER A 81 -8.08 8.96 -12.10
N ASP A 82 -8.24 9.31 -10.81
CA ASP A 82 -7.13 9.70 -9.94
C ASP A 82 -6.42 8.46 -9.38
N PRO A 83 -5.10 8.28 -9.61
CA PRO A 83 -4.37 7.10 -9.13
C PRO A 83 -4.47 6.87 -7.63
N LEU A 84 -4.50 7.95 -6.83
CA LEU A 84 -4.62 7.85 -5.38
C LEU A 84 -6.01 7.35 -4.97
N GLN A 85 -7.09 7.83 -5.60
CA GLN A 85 -8.44 7.29 -5.38
C GLN A 85 -8.52 5.79 -5.74
N ILE A 86 -7.87 5.37 -6.82
CA ILE A 86 -7.84 3.96 -7.23
C ILE A 86 -7.08 3.13 -6.18
N ALA A 87 -5.90 3.57 -5.75
CA ALA A 87 -5.13 2.89 -4.69
C ALA A 87 -5.91 2.81 -3.36
N LEU A 88 -6.63 3.87 -3.00
CA LEU A 88 -7.53 3.88 -1.83
C LEU A 88 -8.68 2.88 -1.98
N LYS A 89 -9.24 2.73 -3.19
CA LYS A 89 -10.24 1.70 -3.48
C LYS A 89 -9.64 0.30 -3.33
N GLU A 90 -8.48 0.04 -3.91
CA GLU A 90 -7.79 -1.24 -3.76
C GLU A 90 -7.46 -1.57 -2.30
N LEU A 91 -7.00 -0.60 -1.50
CA LEU A 91 -6.72 -0.79 -0.08
C LEU A 91 -7.99 -1.18 0.70
N ARG A 92 -9.12 -0.49 0.45
CA ARG A 92 -10.42 -0.81 1.07
C ARG A 92 -10.92 -2.22 0.71
N HIS A 93 -10.64 -2.67 -0.51
CA HIS A 93 -11.01 -4.00 -0.98
C HIS A 93 -9.95 -5.07 -0.67
N ARG A 94 -8.85 -4.73 0.03
CA ARG A 94 -7.72 -5.62 0.33
C ARG A 94 -7.13 -6.29 -0.91
N LYS A 95 -6.97 -5.52 -1.97
CA LYS A 95 -6.46 -5.99 -3.27
C LYS A 95 -5.12 -5.38 -3.68
N ILE A 96 -4.42 -4.70 -2.79
CA ILE A 96 -3.09 -4.17 -3.09
C ILE A 96 -2.07 -5.32 -3.04
N PRO A 97 -1.33 -5.60 -4.13
CA PRO A 97 -0.31 -6.64 -4.18
C PRO A 97 1.04 -6.13 -3.66
N ILE A 98 1.09 -5.69 -2.40
CA ILE A 98 2.30 -5.19 -1.75
C ILE A 98 2.54 -5.95 -0.45
N THR A 99 3.81 -6.25 -0.18
CA THR A 99 4.28 -6.80 1.09
C THR A 99 5.07 -5.74 1.86
N ILE A 100 4.79 -5.57 3.14
CA ILE A 100 5.52 -4.68 4.04
C ILE A 100 6.59 -5.48 4.75
N ARG A 101 7.86 -5.09 4.58
CA ARG A 101 8.98 -5.65 5.35
C ARG A 101 9.27 -4.80 6.59
N ARG A 102 9.13 -5.39 7.77
CA ARG A 102 9.42 -4.75 9.06
C ARG A 102 10.74 -5.27 9.62
N PHE A 103 11.76 -4.43 9.70
CA PHE A 103 13.01 -4.78 10.36
C PHE A 103 12.91 -4.68 11.88
N LEU A 104 13.50 -5.66 12.55
CA LEU A 104 13.70 -5.71 13.99
C LEU A 104 15.08 -5.13 14.35
N PRO A 105 15.29 -4.70 15.61
CA PRO A 105 16.55 -4.09 16.03
C PRO A 105 17.78 -5.01 15.93
N ASP A 106 17.58 -6.32 15.85
CA ASP A 106 18.62 -7.33 15.67
C ASP A 106 18.99 -7.58 14.19
N GLY A 107 18.34 -6.86 13.27
CA GLY A 107 18.54 -6.96 11.82
C GLY A 107 17.60 -7.97 11.13
N SER A 108 16.95 -8.86 11.87
CA SER A 108 15.94 -9.77 11.32
C SER A 108 14.72 -9.00 10.81
N TYR A 109 13.86 -9.64 10.01
CA TYR A 109 12.66 -8.98 9.49
C TYR A 109 11.43 -9.86 9.43
N GLU A 110 10.27 -9.21 9.48
CA GLU A 110 8.96 -9.84 9.30
C GLU A 110 8.28 -9.28 8.03
N ASP A 111 7.88 -10.16 7.11
CA ASP A 111 7.17 -9.78 5.89
C ASP A 111 5.65 -9.90 6.07
N TRP A 112 4.94 -8.78 6.07
CA TRP A 112 3.49 -8.68 6.28
C TRP A 112 2.78 -8.32 4.97
N ASN A 113 1.87 -9.16 4.51
CA ASN A 113 1.07 -8.79 3.34
C ASN A 113 0.09 -7.67 3.70
N VAL A 114 -0.18 -6.76 2.76
CA VAL A 114 -1.13 -5.66 3.00
C VAL A 114 -2.56 -6.17 3.25
N ASP A 115 -2.93 -7.30 2.68
CA ASP A 115 -4.26 -7.92 2.83
C ASP A 115 -4.51 -8.54 4.21
N GLU A 116 -3.47 -8.96 4.93
CA GLU A 116 -3.56 -9.56 6.27
C GLU A 116 -3.51 -8.53 7.40
N LEU A 117 -3.06 -7.31 7.14
CA LEU A 117 -2.97 -6.26 8.16
C LEU A 117 -4.34 -5.65 8.50
N ILE A 118 -4.56 -5.40 9.79
CA ILE A 118 -5.74 -4.70 10.29
C ILE A 118 -5.52 -3.19 10.11
N ILE A 119 -6.28 -2.58 9.22
CA ILE A 119 -6.24 -1.13 9.00
C ILE A 119 -7.10 -0.47 10.08
N PRO A 120 -6.52 0.32 11.01
CA PRO A 120 -7.30 1.08 11.98
C PRO A 120 -8.06 2.15 11.21
N ASP A 121 -9.36 1.92 11.07
CA ASP A 121 -10.19 2.68 10.17
C ASP A 121 -10.64 3.98 10.84
N GLU A 122 -10.01 5.11 10.50
CA GLU A 122 -10.48 6.43 10.93
C GLU A 122 -11.85 6.77 10.30
N GLN A 123 -12.25 6.09 9.22
CA GLN A 123 -13.49 6.33 8.49
C GLN A 123 -14.65 5.40 8.92
N ASN A 124 -14.40 4.50 9.88
CA ASN A 124 -15.39 3.51 10.36
C ASN A 124 -15.50 3.52 11.90
N LEU A 125 -15.04 4.59 12.55
CA LEU A 125 -15.33 4.90 13.96
C LEU A 125 -16.61 5.72 14.15
N LEU A 126 -17.32 6.06 13.07
CA LEU A 126 -18.72 6.48 13.17
C LEU A 126 -19.58 5.30 12.70
N PRO A 127 -20.48 4.78 13.56
CA PRO A 127 -21.47 3.81 13.12
C PRO A 127 -22.14 4.29 11.84
N ARG A 128 -22.41 3.40 10.89
CA ARG A 128 -23.28 3.66 9.72
C ARG A 128 -24.75 3.96 10.12
N GLU A 129 -24.99 4.55 11.27
CA GLU A 129 -26.29 5.04 11.70
C GLU A 129 -26.35 6.57 11.48
N TYR A 130 -26.11 6.99 10.24
CA TYR A 130 -26.60 8.26 9.73
C TYR A 130 -26.93 8.15 8.24
N GLU A 131 -27.38 6.97 7.80
CA GLU A 131 -28.24 6.88 6.63
C GLU A 131 -29.59 7.48 7.03
N ILE A 132 -29.75 8.78 6.76
CA ILE A 132 -31.06 9.42 6.73
C ILE A 132 -31.86 8.75 5.60
N ASP A 133 -32.56 7.67 5.96
CA ASP A 133 -33.54 7.05 5.10
C ASP A 133 -34.54 8.12 4.64
N SER A 134 -34.48 8.45 3.35
CA SER A 134 -35.41 9.36 2.68
C SER A 134 -36.83 8.80 2.54
N THR A 135 -37.14 7.72 3.29
CA THR A 135 -38.42 6.99 3.23
C THR A 135 -39.26 7.11 4.52
N ALA A 136 -38.93 8.01 5.45
CA ALA A 136 -39.80 8.29 6.60
C ALA A 136 -41.08 9.06 6.19
N LYS A 137 -42.00 8.37 5.49
CA LYS A 137 -43.39 8.79 5.35
C LYS A 137 -44.08 8.66 6.72
N SER A 138 -44.53 9.82 7.21
CA SER A 138 -45.62 10.01 8.18
C SER A 138 -45.41 9.44 9.59
N ALA A 139 -44.91 10.29 10.50
CA ALA A 139 -45.11 10.10 11.94
C ALA A 139 -46.60 10.28 12.31
N PRO A 140 -47.17 9.52 13.28
CA PRO A 140 -48.53 9.73 13.73
C PRO A 140 -48.62 11.01 14.55
N THR A 141 -49.54 11.91 14.22
CA THR A 141 -49.84 13.08 15.05
C THR A 141 -50.54 12.62 16.33
N PHE A 142 -49.86 12.75 17.47
CA PHE A 142 -50.46 12.51 18.77
C PHE A 142 -51.45 13.65 19.07
N ARG A 143 -52.74 13.32 19.06
CA ARG A 143 -53.84 14.22 19.37
C ARG A 143 -54.01 14.26 20.88
N THR A 144 -53.54 15.32 21.53
CA THR A 144 -53.82 15.55 22.95
C THR A 144 -55.22 16.16 23.09
N GLY A 145 -56.06 15.53 23.91
CA GLY A 145 -57.33 16.07 24.38
C GLY A 145 -57.18 16.93 25.63
#